data_AF-A0A8E2LET1-F1
#
_entry.id   AF-A0A8E2LET1-F1
#
_cell.length_a   1.000
_cell.length_b   1.000
_cell.length_c   1.000
_cell.angle_alpha   90.00
_cell.angle_beta   90.00
_cell.angle_gamma   90.00
#
_symmetry.space_group_name_H-M   'P 1'
#
loop_
_entity.id
_entity.type
_entity.pdbx_description
1 polymer ?
#
loop_
_entity_poly.entity_id
_entity_poly.type
_entity_poly.pdbx_seq_one_letter_code
_entity_poly.pdbx_strand_id
1 'polypeptide(L)' 'MKKLNPFFSKIGCNIKTIFGLPNYQIYVEHRKRKHPEEPIMSEKEYYMFALKERYESGKVNRCC' A
#
# COMPACT_ATOMS: atom_id res chain seq x y z
N MET A 1 -19.47 26.17 -7.85
CA MET A 1 -18.73 24.88 -7.86
C MET A 1 -17.91 24.80 -6.57
N LYS A 2 -18.30 23.96 -5.61
CA LYS A 2 -17.67 23.92 -4.27
C LYS A 2 -16.33 23.19 -4.38
N LYS A 3 -15.22 23.89 -4.11
CA LYS A 3 -13.87 23.29 -3.97
C LYS A 3 -13.89 22.40 -2.73
N LEU A 4 -13.82 21.09 -2.91
CA LEU A 4 -13.67 20.15 -1.81
C LEU A 4 -12.21 20.23 -1.32
N ASN A 5 -12.03 20.65 -0.07
CA ASN A 5 -10.74 20.86 0.58
C ASN A 5 -9.87 19.58 0.55
N PRO A 6 -8.55 19.67 0.26
CA PRO A 6 -7.65 18.52 0.18
C PRO A 6 -7.27 17.94 1.56
N PHE A 7 -8.02 18.27 2.62
CA PHE A 7 -7.74 17.83 3.99
C PHE A 7 -7.83 16.29 4.14
N PHE A 8 -8.64 15.63 3.32
CA PHE A 8 -8.74 14.18 3.29
C PHE A 8 -7.56 13.46 2.62
N SER A 9 -6.74 14.16 1.83
CA SER A 9 -5.61 13.54 1.11
C SER A 9 -4.48 13.07 2.04
N LYS A 10 -4.42 13.60 3.27
CA LYS A 10 -3.29 13.39 4.19
C LYS A 10 -3.61 12.63 5.49
N ILE A 11 -4.88 12.26 5.70
CA ILE A 11 -5.31 11.44 6.86
C ILE A 11 -5.16 9.93 6.59
N GLY A 12 -4.90 9.53 5.33
CA GLY A 12 -4.90 8.12 4.92
C GLY A 12 -3.72 7.26 5.40
N CYS A 13 -2.69 7.83 6.05
CA CYS A 13 -1.46 7.09 6.30
C CYS A 13 -1.56 6.09 7.47
N ASN A 14 -2.24 6.45 8.57
CA ASN A 14 -2.27 5.60 9.76
C ASN A 14 -3.49 4.66 9.79
N ILE A 15 -4.65 5.13 9.35
CA ILE A 15 -5.91 4.35 9.34
C ILE A 15 -5.75 3.07 8.50
N LYS A 16 -5.16 3.17 7.31
CA LYS A 16 -4.93 2.00 6.45
C LYS A 16 -4.06 0.95 7.13
N THR A 17 -3.00 1.37 7.81
CA THR A 17 -2.14 0.47 8.60
C THR A 17 -2.91 -0.18 9.75
N ILE A 18 -3.72 0.59 10.49
CA ILE A 18 -4.55 0.08 11.59
C ILE A 18 -5.52 -1.01 11.12
N PHE A 19 -6.17 -0.81 9.97
CA PHE A 19 -7.09 -1.78 9.37
C PHE A 19 -6.40 -2.83 8.49
N GLY A 20 -5.06 -2.86 8.46
CA GLY A 20 -4.29 -3.80 7.64
C GLY A 20 -4.49 -3.62 6.13
N LEU A 21 -4.97 -2.49 5.66
CA LEU A 21 -5.14 -2.18 4.24
C LEU A 21 -3.79 -1.79 3.60
N PRO A 22 -3.54 -2.20 2.34
CA PRO A 22 -2.32 -1.79 1.63
C PRO A 22 -2.24 -0.26 1.50
N ASN A 23 -1.06 0.32 1.74
CA ASN A 23 -0.81 1.76 1.65
C ASN A 23 0.24 2.06 0.57
N TYR A 24 -0.22 2.57 -0.56
CA TYR A 24 0.61 2.85 -1.73
C TYR A 24 1.70 3.91 -1.47
N GLN A 25 1.41 4.94 -0.69
CA GLN A 25 2.39 6.00 -0.43
C GLN A 25 3.59 5.48 0.38
N ILE A 26 3.34 4.67 1.41
CA ILE A 26 4.38 4.00 2.19
C ILE A 26 5.19 3.06 1.28
N TYR A 27 4.53 2.34 0.37
CA TYR A 27 5.22 1.49 -0.61
C TYR A 27 6.18 2.32 -1.50
N VAL A 28 5.71 3.43 -2.07
CA VAL A 28 6.55 4.30 -2.92
C VAL A 28 7.73 4.86 -2.14
N GLU A 29 7.52 5.38 -0.93
CA GLU A 29 8.58 5.89 -0.06
C GLU A 29 9.61 4.80 0.29
N HIS A 30 9.13 3.60 0.63
CA HIS A 30 9.99 2.46 0.90
C HIS A 30 10.83 2.06 -0.32
N ARG A 31 10.21 1.98 -1.50
CA ARG A 31 10.88 1.60 -2.75
C ARG A 31 11.91 2.64 -3.15
N LYS A 32 11.59 3.92 -3.11
CA LYS A 32 12.55 5.00 -3.37
C LYS A 32 13.76 4.96 -2.42
N ARG A 33 13.55 4.58 -1.15
CA ARG A 33 14.62 4.54 -0.15
C ARG A 33 15.48 3.28 -0.20
N LYS A 34 14.89 2.12 -0.46
CA LYS A 34 15.57 0.81 -0.39
C LYS A 34 15.91 0.21 -1.75
N HIS A 35 15.13 0.53 -2.78
CA HIS A 35 15.21 -0.05 -4.12
C HIS A 35 15.09 1.06 -5.20
N PRO A 36 15.99 2.06 -5.20
CA PRO A 36 15.88 3.20 -6.12
C PRO A 36 16.05 2.80 -7.60
N GLU A 37 16.70 1.68 -7.88
CA GLU A 37 16.96 1.20 -9.24
C GLU A 37 15.83 0.32 -9.81
N GLU A 38 14.89 -0.11 -8.97
CA GLU A 38 13.80 -0.98 -9.42
C GLU A 38 12.56 -0.16 -9.78
N PRO A 39 11.79 -0.58 -10.81
CA PRO A 39 10.55 0.10 -11.16
C PRO A 39 9.55 0.05 -10.00
N ILE A 40 8.83 1.14 -9.84
CA ILE A 40 7.75 1.30 -8.85
C ILE A 40 6.45 0.89 -9.55
N MET A 41 5.75 -0.09 -8.98
CA MET A 41 4.43 -0.52 -9.47
C MET A 41 3.43 0.63 -9.44
N SER A 42 2.44 0.61 -10.33
CA SER A 42 1.27 1.48 -10.19
C SER A 42 0.46 1.13 -8.94
N GLU A 43 -0.42 2.04 -8.52
CA GLU A 43 -1.25 1.82 -7.34
C GLU A 43 -2.10 0.54 -7.46
N LYS A 44 -2.73 0.32 -8.62
CA LYS A 44 -3.55 -0.87 -8.87
C LYS A 44 -2.72 -2.16 -8.81
N GLU A 45 -1.55 -2.17 -9.44
CA GLU A 45 -0.65 -3.33 -9.41
C GLU A 45 -0.18 -3.64 -7.99
N TYR A 46 0.16 -2.60 -7.22
CA TYR A 46 0.53 -2.77 -5.81
C TYR A 46 -0.61 -3.38 -4.98
N TYR A 47 -1.86 -2.93 -5.16
CA TYR A 47 -2.99 -3.53 -4.45
C TYR A 47 -3.20 -4.99 -4.81
N MET A 48 -3.16 -5.34 -6.10
CA MET A 48 -3.29 -6.73 -6.55
C MET A 48 -2.15 -7.61 -6.01
N PHE A 49 -0.92 -7.09 -6.06
CA PHE A 49 0.26 -7.75 -5.48
C PHE A 49 0.08 -7.99 -3.97
N ALA A 50 -0.37 -6.98 -3.22
CA ALA A 50 -0.58 -7.09 -1.78
C ALA A 50 -1.69 -8.09 -1.41
N LEU A 51 -2.77 -8.14 -2.18
CA LEU A 51 -3.84 -9.13 -2.01
C LEU A 51 -3.35 -10.54 -2.31
N LYS A 52 -2.63 -10.72 -3.42
CA LYS A 52 -2.04 -11.99 -3.80
C LYS A 52 -1.07 -12.50 -2.73
N GLU A 53 -0.15 -11.65 -2.26
CA GLU A 53 0.80 -12.03 -1.21
C GLU A 53 0.09 -12.43 0.09
N ARG A 54 -1.04 -11.79 0.42
CA ARG A 54 -1.78 -12.06 1.66
C ARG A 54 -2.64 -13.32 1.58
N TYR A 55 -3.37 -13.54 0.48
CA TYR A 55 -4.42 -14.56 0.41
C TYR A 55 -4.09 -15.72 -0.53
N GLU A 56 -3.27 -15.49 -1.54
CA GLU A 56 -3.00 -16.47 -2.62
C GLU A 56 -1.58 -17.03 -2.58
N SER A 57 -0.66 -16.45 -1.80
CA SER A 57 0.76 -16.84 -1.83
C SER A 57 1.03 -18.27 -1.35
N GLY A 58 0.03 -18.97 -0.80
CA GLY A 58 0.17 -20.34 -0.30
C GLY A 58 1.18 -20.48 0.85
N LYS A 59 1.85 -19.39 1.24
CA LYS A 59 2.74 -19.31 2.40
C LYS A 59 1.87 -19.46 3.63
N VAL A 60 2.05 -20.59 4.33
CA VAL A 60 1.37 -20.85 5.59
C VAL A 60 1.94 -19.88 6.63
N ASN A 61 1.30 -18.72 6.78
CA ASN A 61 1.61 -17.75 7.84
C ASN A 61 0.93 -18.14 9.17
N ARG A 62 0.23 -19.27 9.18
CA ARG A 62 -0.43 -19.81 10.36
C ARG A 62 0.56 -20.74 11.04
N CYS A 63 1.26 -20.25 12.06
CA CYS A 63 1.74 -21.17 13.08
C CYS A 63 0.48 -21.84 13.65
N CYS A 64 0.46 -23.17 13.55
CA CYS A 64 -0.52 -24.03 14.19
C CYS A 64 -0.74 -23.60 15.65
#